data_AF-A0A945MK20-F1
#
_entry.id   AF-A0A945MK20-F1
#
_cell.length_a   1.000
_cell.length_b   1.000
_cell.length_c   1.000
_cell.angle_alpha   90.00
_cell.angle_beta   90.00
_cell.angle_gamma   90.00
#
_symmetry.space_group_name_H-M   'P 1'
#
loop_
_entity.id
_entity.type
_entity.pdbx_description
1 polymer ?
#
loop_
_entity_poly.entity_id
_entity_poly.type
_entity_poly.pdbx_seq_one_letter_code
_entity_poly.pdbx_strand_id
1 'polypeptide(L)'
;MLRWIFLSLGLLAVPIEGQRDFDLEYVEGIEPLSYVAYRTAGALQIDGKLDEPSWQRAAWTAAFVDIEGQRKPLPAFKTRVKMLWDDEYLYLAADLEEPHVWATYTERDATIYHENDFEVFIDPDGDTHQYYEFEINALGTEWDLLLVKPYRDGGPYMSAWDINGLQTAVTVWGSVNNPLDEDQGWSVEMALPWAVLKEATRDKVPPLDGDQWRINFSRVQWAVEYDSGSYIKVEGKGPDNWVWSPQGLVDMHFPEKWGYVQFAEAVVGRQEVPYLASPTGEAERLLRGIYYRQRRFHQEHGHYTTSLDSLGVTHQLLRHFLWPPVIQVTDHQFEAQLEEVIDLDEDGKISRWLIRQDSRLWRD
;
A
#
# COMPACT_ATOMS: atom_id res chain seq x y z
N MET A 1 -39.76 22.28 7.25
CA MET A 1 -38.52 21.92 7.97
C MET A 1 -38.11 20.53 7.49
N LEU A 2 -37.37 20.47 6.38
CA LEU A 2 -36.84 19.21 5.87
C LEU A 2 -35.48 18.99 6.53
N ARG A 3 -35.37 17.93 7.34
CA ARG A 3 -34.10 17.44 7.88
C ARG A 3 -33.36 16.77 6.73
N TRP A 4 -32.21 17.32 6.37
CA TRP A 4 -31.22 16.66 5.53
C TRP A 4 -30.61 15.51 6.34
N ILE A 5 -30.81 14.28 5.87
CA ILE A 5 -30.10 13.11 6.37
C ILE A 5 -28.76 13.10 5.64
N PHE A 6 -27.69 13.47 6.33
CA PHE A 6 -26.33 13.22 5.87
C PHE A 6 -26.08 11.71 5.95
N LEU A 7 -26.06 11.05 4.80
CA LEU A 7 -25.44 9.73 4.66
C LEU A 7 -23.95 9.96 4.44
N SER A 8 -23.20 9.97 5.53
CA SER A 8 -21.74 9.82 5.51
C SER A 8 -21.43 8.38 5.11
N LEU A 9 -21.29 8.12 3.81
CA LEU A 9 -20.52 6.97 3.31
C LEU A 9 -19.05 7.31 3.48
N GLY A 10 -18.58 7.30 4.73
CA GLY A 10 -17.16 7.22 4.99
C GLY A 10 -16.68 5.84 4.54
N LEU A 11 -15.51 5.79 3.92
CA LEU A 11 -14.64 4.59 3.95
C LEU A 11 -14.07 4.37 5.37
N LEU A 12 -14.87 4.65 6.41
CA LEU A 12 -14.71 3.98 7.68
C LEU A 12 -15.12 2.55 7.41
N ALA A 13 -14.15 1.65 7.53
CA ALA A 13 -14.31 0.20 7.47
C ALA A 13 -15.76 -0.19 7.76
N VAL A 14 -16.44 -0.73 6.75
CA VAL A 14 -17.71 -1.41 6.98
C VAL A 14 -17.40 -2.43 8.09
N PRO A 15 -18.11 -2.38 9.24
CA PRO A 15 -17.93 -3.40 10.26
C PRO A 15 -18.07 -4.76 9.57
N ILE A 16 -17.10 -5.65 9.79
CA ILE A 16 -17.03 -6.98 9.14
C ILE A 16 -18.30 -7.82 9.41
N GLU A 17 -19.21 -7.36 10.27
CA GLU A 17 -20.57 -7.89 10.44
C GLU A 17 -21.41 -7.90 9.14
N GLY A 18 -20.93 -7.29 8.04
CA GLY A 18 -21.62 -7.29 6.74
C GLY A 18 -20.85 -7.79 5.51
N GLN A 19 -19.56 -8.16 5.59
CA GLN A 19 -18.81 -8.62 4.42
C GLN A 19 -19.07 -10.11 4.17
N ARG A 20 -20.12 -10.42 3.40
CA ARG A 20 -20.47 -11.80 3.01
C ARG A 20 -19.43 -12.47 2.08
N ASP A 21 -18.36 -11.78 1.65
CA ASP A 21 -17.45 -12.24 0.58
C ASP A 21 -15.94 -12.01 0.87
N PHE A 22 -15.44 -12.21 2.10
CA PHE A 22 -13.98 -12.36 2.27
C PHE A 22 -13.52 -13.74 1.75
N ASP A 23 -13.29 -13.79 0.44
CA ASP A 23 -12.72 -14.94 -0.25
C ASP A 23 -11.23 -15.06 0.04
N LEU A 24 -10.92 -15.70 1.16
CA LEU A 24 -9.55 -15.91 1.63
C LEU A 24 -8.67 -16.62 0.59
N GLU A 25 -9.19 -17.60 -0.14
CA GLU A 25 -8.38 -18.35 -1.12
C GLU A 25 -7.97 -17.43 -2.28
N TYR A 26 -8.89 -16.59 -2.74
CA TYR A 26 -8.57 -15.60 -3.76
C TYR A 26 -7.55 -14.57 -3.26
N VAL A 27 -7.78 -13.99 -2.08
CA VAL A 27 -6.87 -12.99 -1.50
C VAL A 27 -5.49 -13.60 -1.24
N GLU A 28 -5.39 -14.82 -0.73
CA GLU A 28 -4.12 -15.52 -0.54
C GLU A 28 -3.40 -15.80 -1.86
N GLY A 29 -4.14 -16.11 -2.92
CA GLY A 29 -3.59 -16.33 -4.26
C GLY A 29 -3.10 -15.07 -4.98
N ILE A 30 -3.39 -13.87 -4.45
CA ILE A 30 -2.81 -12.63 -4.95
C ILE A 30 -1.37 -12.51 -4.45
N GLU A 31 -0.44 -12.63 -5.40
CA GLU A 31 0.99 -12.37 -5.21
C GLU A 31 1.29 -10.89 -5.43
N PRO A 32 1.93 -10.21 -4.45
CA PRO A 32 2.27 -8.82 -4.61
C PRO A 32 3.32 -8.57 -5.69
N LEU A 33 3.25 -7.40 -6.33
CA LEU A 33 4.23 -6.98 -7.33
C LEU A 33 5.56 -6.57 -6.68
N SER A 34 6.61 -6.45 -7.49
CA SER A 34 7.95 -6.05 -7.03
C SER A 34 8.55 -4.92 -7.88
N TYR A 35 9.37 -4.08 -7.27
CA TYR A 35 10.11 -3.00 -7.93
C TYR A 35 11.52 -2.85 -7.33
N VAL A 36 12.51 -2.45 -8.13
CA VAL A 36 13.87 -2.12 -7.65
C VAL A 36 14.07 -0.62 -7.72
N ALA A 37 14.18 0.03 -6.56
CA ALA A 37 14.44 1.46 -6.43
C ALA A 37 15.95 1.72 -6.40
N TYR A 38 16.43 2.47 -7.39
CA TYR A 38 17.85 2.78 -7.56
C TYR A 38 18.22 4.12 -6.92
N ARG A 39 19.51 4.31 -6.66
CA ARG A 39 20.02 5.63 -6.29
C ARG A 39 19.86 6.64 -7.42
N THR A 40 19.54 7.89 -7.08
CA THR A 40 19.53 8.99 -8.05
C THR A 40 20.93 9.22 -8.62
N ALA A 41 21.00 9.73 -9.84
CA ALA A 41 22.26 10.06 -10.52
C ALA A 41 22.64 11.55 -10.43
N GLY A 42 22.02 12.27 -9.49
CA GLY A 42 22.06 13.72 -9.32
C GLY A 42 20.79 14.21 -8.63
N ALA A 43 20.75 15.50 -8.29
CA ALA A 43 19.61 16.12 -7.64
C ALA A 43 18.35 16.03 -8.50
N LEU A 44 17.20 15.89 -7.82
CA LEU A 44 15.87 15.97 -8.39
C LEU A 44 15.23 17.30 -7.99
N GLN A 45 14.59 17.99 -8.92
CA GLN A 45 13.83 19.19 -8.63
C GLN A 45 12.36 18.80 -8.60
N ILE A 46 11.76 18.80 -7.41
CA ILE A 46 10.36 18.42 -7.24
C ILE A 46 9.46 19.51 -7.83
N ASP A 47 9.08 19.34 -9.10
CA ASP A 47 8.26 20.27 -9.87
C ASP A 47 7.14 19.61 -10.70
N GLY A 48 7.08 18.27 -10.66
CA GLY A 48 6.04 17.47 -11.29
C GLY A 48 6.35 17.11 -12.75
N LYS A 49 7.41 17.62 -13.39
CA LYS A 49 7.60 17.38 -14.83
C LYS A 49 8.29 16.08 -15.18
N LEU A 50 8.99 15.47 -14.22
CA LEU A 50 9.69 14.19 -14.35
C LEU A 50 10.73 14.16 -15.48
N ASP A 51 11.32 15.31 -15.83
CA ASP A 51 12.20 15.46 -16.99
C ASP A 51 13.69 15.21 -16.66
N GLU A 52 14.02 15.04 -15.38
CA GLU A 52 15.37 14.80 -14.90
C GLU A 52 15.97 13.52 -15.46
N PRO A 53 17.30 13.49 -15.72
CA PRO A 53 17.97 12.30 -16.22
C PRO A 53 17.78 11.05 -15.34
N SER A 54 17.58 11.22 -14.03
CA SER A 54 17.30 10.11 -13.12
C SER A 54 15.92 9.50 -13.41
N TRP A 55 14.88 10.33 -13.55
CA TRP A 55 13.54 9.86 -13.92
C TRP A 55 13.48 9.26 -15.30
N GLN A 56 14.17 9.83 -16.29
CA GLN A 56 14.20 9.30 -17.64
C GLN A 56 14.85 7.91 -17.74
N ARG A 57 15.68 7.53 -16.75
CA ARG A 57 16.33 6.21 -16.68
C ARG A 57 15.63 5.21 -15.75
N ALA A 58 14.86 5.69 -14.78
CA ALA A 58 14.09 4.81 -13.91
C ALA A 58 13.05 4.02 -14.72
N ALA A 59 12.89 2.73 -14.41
CA ALA A 59 11.83 1.94 -15.01
C ALA A 59 10.47 2.35 -14.43
N TRP A 60 9.42 2.31 -15.24
CA TRP A 60 8.06 2.41 -14.71
C TRP A 60 7.66 1.10 -14.01
N THR A 61 6.83 1.19 -12.98
CA THR A 61 6.04 0.05 -12.51
C THR A 61 5.17 -0.52 -13.63
N ALA A 62 4.61 -1.70 -13.40
CA ALA A 62 3.43 -2.11 -14.16
C ALA A 62 2.32 -1.04 -14.02
N ALA A 63 1.50 -0.91 -15.06
CA ALA A 63 0.32 -0.04 -15.00
C ALA A 63 -0.65 -0.56 -13.94
N PHE A 64 -1.41 0.36 -13.35
CA PHE A 64 -2.38 0.02 -12.31
C PHE A 64 -3.45 -0.92 -12.85
N VAL A 65 -3.97 -1.75 -11.96
CA VAL A 65 -5.10 -2.66 -12.17
C VAL A 65 -6.21 -2.30 -11.20
N ASP A 66 -7.40 -2.87 -11.36
CA ASP A 66 -8.42 -2.76 -10.33
C ASP A 66 -7.94 -3.41 -9.01
N ILE A 67 -8.30 -2.84 -7.86
CA ILE A 67 -7.93 -3.32 -6.53
C ILE A 67 -8.35 -4.77 -6.27
N GLU A 68 -9.46 -5.21 -6.88
CA GLU A 68 -9.93 -6.60 -6.84
C GLU A 68 -9.20 -7.51 -7.84
N GLY A 69 -8.21 -7.01 -8.57
CA GLY A 69 -7.40 -7.75 -9.53
C GLY A 69 -8.21 -8.20 -10.76
N GLN A 70 -8.01 -9.46 -11.16
CA GLN A 70 -8.59 -10.02 -12.40
C GLN A 70 -10.12 -10.20 -12.37
N ARG A 71 -10.77 -9.97 -11.22
CA ARG A 71 -12.24 -9.99 -11.09
C ARG A 71 -12.92 -8.82 -11.80
N LYS A 72 -12.15 -7.79 -12.13
CA LYS A 72 -12.64 -6.55 -12.73
C LYS A 72 -11.89 -6.24 -14.02
N PRO A 73 -12.48 -5.44 -14.92
CA PRO A 73 -11.78 -4.98 -16.10
C PRO A 73 -10.54 -4.15 -15.74
N LEU A 74 -9.58 -4.08 -16.65
CA LEU A 74 -8.44 -3.17 -16.50
C LEU A 74 -8.91 -1.71 -16.50
N PRO A 75 -8.20 -0.82 -15.78
CA PRO A 75 -8.45 0.63 -15.79
C PRO A 75 -8.55 1.21 -17.19
N ALA A 76 -9.48 2.17 -17.36
CA ALA A 76 -9.66 2.87 -18.62
C ALA A 76 -8.51 3.85 -18.93
N PHE A 77 -7.82 4.33 -17.90
CA PHE A 77 -6.73 5.29 -18.02
C PHE A 77 -5.47 4.76 -17.35
N LYS A 78 -4.33 4.87 -18.04
CA LYS A 78 -3.07 4.34 -17.53
C LYS A 78 -2.59 5.18 -16.34
N THR A 79 -2.24 4.49 -15.26
CA THR A 79 -1.51 5.07 -14.12
C THR A 79 -0.29 4.21 -13.83
N ARG A 80 0.87 4.82 -13.55
CA ARG A 80 2.14 4.12 -13.30
C ARG A 80 3.08 5.01 -12.49
N VAL A 81 4.03 4.39 -11.78
CA VAL A 81 4.92 5.07 -10.84
C VAL A 81 6.39 4.74 -11.11
N LYS A 82 7.29 5.65 -10.74
CA LYS A 82 8.74 5.44 -10.62
C LYS A 82 9.16 5.69 -9.18
N MET A 83 10.18 4.96 -8.74
CA MET A 83 10.73 5.12 -7.40
C MET A 83 12.25 5.20 -7.48
N LEU A 84 12.83 6.16 -6.77
CA LEU A 84 14.26 6.38 -6.64
C LEU A 84 14.58 6.78 -5.20
N TRP A 85 15.85 6.84 -4.84
CA TRP A 85 16.25 7.31 -3.53
C TRP A 85 17.65 7.91 -3.49
N ASP A 86 17.95 8.66 -2.44
CA ASP A 86 19.31 9.06 -2.10
C ASP A 86 19.54 9.04 -0.58
N ASP A 87 20.55 9.75 -0.08
CA ASP A 87 20.88 9.80 1.35
C ASP A 87 19.84 10.56 2.19
N GLU A 88 18.97 11.37 1.58
CA GLU A 88 18.04 12.28 2.27
C GLU A 88 16.56 11.90 2.06
N TYR A 89 16.21 11.39 0.88
CA TYR A 89 14.82 11.14 0.51
C TYR A 89 14.58 9.78 -0.18
N LEU A 90 13.38 9.26 0.04
CA LEU A 90 12.68 8.41 -0.91
C LEU A 90 11.96 9.30 -1.92
N TYR A 91 12.14 9.04 -3.22
CA TYR A 91 11.49 9.78 -4.29
C TYR A 91 10.44 8.93 -5.00
N LEU A 92 9.28 9.52 -5.25
CA LEU A 92 8.18 8.93 -6.00
C LEU A 92 7.74 9.85 -7.13
N ALA A 93 7.40 9.27 -8.27
CA ALA A 93 6.88 10.00 -9.42
C ALA A 93 5.76 9.21 -10.09
N ALA A 94 4.56 9.78 -10.14
CA ALA A 94 3.39 9.17 -10.76
C ALA A 94 3.01 9.89 -12.06
N ASP A 95 2.60 9.11 -13.06
CA ASP A 95 2.06 9.54 -14.35
C ASP A 95 0.65 8.97 -14.48
N LEU A 96 -0.35 9.87 -14.54
CA LEU A 96 -1.77 9.54 -14.51
C LEU A 96 -2.44 10.11 -15.78
N GLU A 97 -2.79 9.25 -16.73
CA GLU A 97 -3.66 9.64 -17.84
C GLU A 97 -5.04 10.00 -17.26
N GLU A 98 -5.58 11.16 -17.61
CA GLU A 98 -6.89 11.60 -17.14
C GLU A 98 -7.44 12.63 -18.14
N PRO A 99 -8.49 12.30 -18.92
CA PRO A 99 -9.11 13.28 -19.82
C PRO A 99 -9.92 14.35 -19.10
N HIS A 100 -10.26 14.15 -17.83
CA HIS A 100 -11.09 15.07 -17.06
C HIS A 100 -10.45 15.34 -15.71
N VAL A 101 -9.48 16.26 -15.67
CA VAL A 101 -8.77 16.58 -14.43
C VAL A 101 -9.64 17.52 -13.57
N TRP A 102 -10.02 17.07 -12.38
CA TRP A 102 -10.87 17.83 -11.48
C TRP A 102 -10.50 17.67 -10.02
N ALA A 103 -10.41 18.80 -9.35
CA ALA A 103 -10.12 18.91 -7.92
C ALA A 103 -10.55 20.29 -7.43
N THR A 104 -11.18 20.34 -6.26
CA THR A 104 -11.81 21.52 -5.68
C THR A 104 -11.44 21.72 -4.22
N TYR A 105 -10.97 20.67 -3.54
CA TYR A 105 -10.54 20.75 -2.16
C TYR A 105 -9.12 21.32 -2.12
N THR A 106 -8.96 22.36 -1.29
CA THR A 106 -7.71 23.14 -1.13
C THR A 106 -7.23 23.20 0.31
N GLU A 107 -8.04 22.68 1.24
CA GLU A 107 -7.69 22.58 2.65
C GLU A 107 -6.90 21.29 2.86
N ARG A 108 -5.68 21.44 3.39
CA ARG A 108 -4.86 20.31 3.82
C ARG A 108 -5.62 19.47 4.85
N ASP A 109 -5.44 18.16 4.79
CA ASP A 109 -6.14 17.16 5.61
C ASP A 109 -7.65 17.05 5.36
N ALA A 110 -8.13 17.62 4.24
CA ALA A 110 -9.47 17.33 3.75
C ALA A 110 -9.54 15.90 3.19
N THR A 111 -10.72 15.29 3.28
CA THR A 111 -10.99 13.98 2.68
C THR A 111 -11.07 14.11 1.15
N ILE A 112 -9.93 13.97 0.45
CA ILE A 112 -9.77 14.34 -0.97
C ILE A 112 -10.08 13.22 -1.97
N TYR A 113 -10.17 11.95 -1.55
CA TYR A 113 -10.60 10.83 -2.40
C TYR A 113 -11.98 11.00 -3.10
N HIS A 114 -12.74 12.04 -2.77
CA HIS A 114 -13.97 12.39 -3.47
C HIS A 114 -13.76 13.00 -4.86
N GLU A 115 -12.53 13.29 -5.28
CA GLU A 115 -12.19 13.88 -6.57
C GLU A 115 -10.99 13.15 -7.22
N ASN A 116 -10.29 13.72 -8.21
CA ASN A 116 -9.07 13.07 -8.69
C ASN A 116 -8.02 13.08 -7.58
N ASP A 117 -7.64 11.87 -7.18
CA ASP A 117 -6.77 11.64 -6.04
C ASP A 117 -5.77 10.52 -6.32
N PHE A 118 -4.56 10.70 -5.80
CA PHE A 118 -3.47 9.74 -5.86
C PHE A 118 -2.94 9.48 -4.46
N GLU A 119 -2.84 8.20 -4.11
CA GLU A 119 -2.51 7.78 -2.75
C GLU A 119 -1.21 6.96 -2.75
N VAL A 120 -0.43 7.11 -1.69
CA VAL A 120 0.82 6.39 -1.41
C VAL A 120 0.71 5.70 -0.06
N PHE A 121 1.08 4.42 -0.03
CA PHE A 121 1.05 3.60 1.17
C PHE A 121 2.44 3.01 1.44
N ILE A 122 2.96 3.14 2.65
CA ILE A 122 4.32 2.71 3.01
C ILE A 122 4.31 2.01 4.37
N ASP A 123 4.70 0.74 4.39
CA ASP A 123 5.00 -0.06 5.59
C ASP A 123 6.48 -0.47 5.49
N PRO A 124 7.39 0.25 6.17
CA PRO A 124 8.82 0.09 5.94
C PRO A 124 9.41 -1.24 6.43
N ASP A 125 8.95 -1.79 7.56
CA ASP A 125 9.44 -3.08 8.08
C ASP A 125 8.51 -4.26 7.77
N GLY A 126 7.37 -4.00 7.13
CA GLY A 126 6.44 -5.04 6.69
C GLY A 126 5.69 -5.71 7.84
N ASP A 127 5.71 -5.12 9.04
CA ASP A 127 5.09 -5.68 10.23
C ASP A 127 3.56 -5.49 10.29
N THR A 128 2.98 -4.82 9.27
CA THR A 128 1.58 -4.36 9.10
C THR A 128 1.11 -3.27 10.05
N HIS A 129 1.97 -2.77 10.91
CA HIS A 129 1.68 -1.74 11.87
C HIS A 129 2.50 -0.49 11.58
N GLN A 130 2.09 0.62 12.19
CA GLN A 130 2.79 1.90 12.08
C GLN A 130 3.11 2.29 10.64
N TYR A 131 2.15 2.14 9.73
CA TYR A 131 2.36 2.45 8.32
C TYR A 131 1.78 3.83 7.97
N TYR A 132 2.24 4.35 6.84
CA TYR A 132 1.84 5.65 6.33
C TYR A 132 0.83 5.53 5.20
N GLU A 133 -0.04 6.51 5.13
CA GLU A 133 -0.90 6.82 3.99
C GLU A 133 -0.71 8.30 3.67
N PHE A 134 -0.61 8.62 2.39
CA PHE A 134 -0.52 9.98 1.90
C PHE A 134 -1.38 10.11 0.65
N GLU A 135 -2.33 11.03 0.65
CA GLU A 135 -3.18 11.39 -0.48
C GLU A 135 -2.76 12.76 -1.04
N ILE A 136 -2.88 12.92 -2.36
CA ILE A 136 -2.73 14.20 -3.03
C ILE A 136 -3.65 14.32 -4.24
N ASN A 137 -4.35 15.45 -4.34
CA ASN A 137 -5.24 15.72 -5.46
C ASN A 137 -4.53 16.52 -6.58
N ALA A 138 -5.23 16.73 -7.70
CA ALA A 138 -4.70 17.45 -8.85
C ALA A 138 -4.38 18.95 -8.61
N LEU A 139 -4.77 19.53 -7.46
CA LEU A 139 -4.37 20.88 -7.03
C LEU A 139 -3.11 20.89 -6.14
N GLY A 140 -2.59 19.71 -5.78
CA GLY A 140 -1.51 19.58 -4.79
C GLY A 140 -2.00 19.73 -3.36
N THR A 141 -3.29 19.51 -3.09
CA THR A 141 -3.81 19.45 -1.72
C THR A 141 -3.47 18.09 -1.14
N GLU A 142 -2.88 18.11 0.04
CA GLU A 142 -2.28 16.95 0.68
C GLU A 142 -3.10 16.50 1.88
N TRP A 143 -3.08 15.19 2.15
CA TRP A 143 -3.55 14.60 3.40
C TRP A 143 -2.63 13.44 3.78
N ASP A 144 -1.95 13.51 4.92
CA ASP A 144 -1.14 12.42 5.46
C ASP A 144 -1.73 11.82 6.73
N LEU A 145 -1.51 10.52 6.87
CA LEU A 145 -2.01 9.74 7.97
C LEU A 145 -0.93 8.77 8.45
N LEU A 146 -0.84 8.66 9.77
CA LEU A 146 -0.16 7.54 10.41
C LEU A 146 -1.20 6.53 10.91
N LEU A 147 -1.04 5.26 10.55
CA LEU A 147 -1.88 4.17 10.99
C LEU A 147 -1.11 3.25 11.91
N VAL A 148 -1.53 3.19 13.19
CA VAL A 148 -0.84 2.38 14.20
C VAL A 148 -1.04 0.88 13.99
N LYS A 149 -2.13 0.49 13.32
CA LYS A 149 -2.45 -0.88 12.88
C LYS A 149 -3.62 -0.86 11.88
N PRO A 150 -3.89 -1.96 11.15
CA PRO A 150 -4.97 -2.01 10.16
C PRO A 150 -6.36 -1.77 10.76
N TYR A 151 -7.28 -1.17 9.97
CA TYR A 151 -8.66 -0.94 10.40
C TYR A 151 -9.39 -2.22 10.77
N ARG A 152 -9.17 -3.30 10.01
CA ARG A 152 -9.73 -4.63 10.32
C ARG A 152 -9.31 -5.15 11.70
N ASP A 153 -8.19 -4.67 12.24
CA ASP A 153 -7.64 -5.03 13.55
C ASP A 153 -8.00 -3.98 14.62
N GLY A 154 -8.89 -3.04 14.28
CA GLY A 154 -9.41 -1.99 15.17
C GLY A 154 -8.45 -0.83 15.39
N GLY A 155 -7.55 -0.55 14.44
CA GLY A 155 -6.64 0.59 14.51
C GLY A 155 -7.33 1.91 14.14
N PRO A 156 -7.02 3.02 14.80
CA PRO A 156 -7.33 4.35 14.28
C PRO A 156 -6.30 4.81 13.25
N TYR A 157 -6.68 5.79 12.44
CA TYR A 157 -5.74 6.66 11.74
C TYR A 157 -5.46 7.92 12.55
N MET A 158 -4.31 8.55 12.32
CA MET A 158 -3.89 9.79 12.94
C MET A 158 -3.67 10.86 11.86
N SER A 159 -4.70 11.65 11.58
CA SER A 159 -4.64 12.76 10.61
C SER A 159 -4.00 14.04 11.19
N ALA A 160 -3.63 14.05 12.47
CA ALA A 160 -2.92 15.19 13.08
C ALA A 160 -1.39 15.03 13.04
N TRP A 161 -0.92 13.96 12.39
CA TRP A 161 0.50 13.70 12.15
C TRP A 161 0.82 14.11 10.72
N ASP A 162 1.94 14.79 10.52
CA ASP A 162 2.38 15.29 9.20
C ASP A 162 3.72 14.64 8.79
N ILE A 163 3.92 14.48 7.48
CA ILE A 163 5.22 14.13 6.91
C ILE A 163 6.12 15.38 6.90
N ASN A 164 6.76 15.64 8.04
CA ASN A 164 7.63 16.81 8.20
C ASN A 164 8.77 16.87 7.18
N GLY A 165 8.78 17.92 6.35
CA GLY A 165 9.80 18.12 5.31
C GLY A 165 9.49 17.44 3.98
N LEU A 166 8.28 16.90 3.82
CA LEU A 166 7.74 16.47 2.54
C LEU A 166 7.86 17.59 1.50
N GLN A 167 8.28 17.21 0.30
CA GLN A 167 8.19 18.07 -0.88
C GLN A 167 7.28 17.38 -1.89
N THR A 168 6.32 18.11 -2.43
CA THR A 168 5.43 17.63 -3.47
C THR A 168 5.32 18.66 -4.59
N ALA A 169 5.03 18.16 -5.80
CA ALA A 169 4.63 18.99 -6.90
C ALA A 169 3.68 18.23 -7.82
N VAL A 170 2.74 18.97 -8.40
CA VAL A 170 1.79 18.47 -9.40
C VAL A 170 1.94 19.27 -10.68
N THR A 171 2.02 18.57 -11.82
CA THR A 171 1.92 19.19 -13.14
C THR A 171 0.73 18.59 -13.89
N VAL A 172 -0.15 19.45 -14.39
CA VAL A 172 -1.32 19.09 -15.20
C VAL A 172 -1.06 19.45 -16.67
N TRP A 173 -1.25 18.50 -17.57
CA TRP A 173 -1.17 18.71 -19.02
C TRP A 173 -2.57 18.86 -19.61
N GLY A 174 -3.14 20.04 -19.39
CA GLY A 174 -4.54 20.32 -19.68
C GLY A 174 -5.05 21.49 -18.84
N SER A 175 -6.30 21.43 -18.42
CA SER A 175 -6.91 22.40 -17.51
C SER A 175 -7.70 21.74 -16.40
N VAL A 176 -7.49 22.19 -15.17
CA VAL A 176 -8.22 21.65 -14.00
C VAL A 176 -9.62 22.26 -13.95
N ASN A 177 -10.63 21.42 -13.70
CA ASN A 177 -12.04 21.79 -13.56
C ASN A 177 -12.67 22.37 -14.85
N ASN A 178 -12.25 21.90 -16.02
CA ASN A 178 -12.84 22.30 -17.29
C ASN A 178 -13.50 21.12 -18.02
N PRO A 179 -14.79 20.86 -17.81
CA PRO A 179 -15.48 19.76 -18.48
C PRO A 179 -15.75 19.99 -19.97
N LEU A 180 -15.27 21.10 -20.55
CA LEU A 180 -15.46 21.43 -21.96
C LEU A 180 -14.28 21.04 -22.85
N ASP A 181 -13.17 20.60 -22.27
CA ASP A 181 -12.04 20.03 -22.99
C ASP A 181 -11.67 18.62 -22.48
N GLU A 182 -10.68 18.05 -23.15
CA GLU A 182 -10.05 16.79 -22.78
C GLU A 182 -8.58 17.05 -22.49
N ASP A 183 -8.14 16.61 -21.32
CA ASP A 183 -6.77 16.73 -20.86
C ASP A 183 -5.93 15.50 -21.26
N GLN A 184 -4.60 15.61 -21.17
CA GLN A 184 -3.74 14.44 -21.30
C GLN A 184 -3.61 13.70 -19.98
N GLY A 185 -3.68 14.42 -18.88
CA GLY A 185 -3.53 13.89 -17.53
C GLY A 185 -2.68 14.79 -16.65
N TRP A 186 -2.14 14.20 -15.60
CA TRP A 186 -1.38 14.90 -14.58
C TRP A 186 -0.32 13.99 -13.99
N SER A 187 0.57 14.59 -13.24
CA SER A 187 1.69 13.93 -12.59
C SER A 187 1.83 14.41 -11.16
N VAL A 188 2.38 13.53 -10.34
CA VAL A 188 2.74 13.81 -8.96
C VAL A 188 4.22 13.49 -8.82
N GLU A 189 4.97 14.37 -8.18
CA GLU A 189 6.36 14.15 -7.81
C GLU A 189 6.53 14.43 -6.33
N MET A 190 7.24 13.55 -5.62
CA MET A 190 7.40 13.61 -4.18
C MET A 190 8.83 13.31 -3.75
N ALA A 191 9.28 14.01 -2.71
CA ALA A 191 10.47 13.64 -1.93
C ALA A 191 10.06 13.46 -0.46
N LEU A 192 10.07 12.20 0.01
CA LEU A 192 9.72 11.81 1.37
C LEU A 192 10.99 11.70 2.23
N PRO A 193 11.16 12.54 3.27
CA PRO A 193 12.36 12.51 4.08
C PRO A 193 12.51 11.21 4.85
N TRP A 194 13.72 10.63 4.79
CA TRP A 194 14.08 9.48 5.60
C TRP A 194 13.92 9.70 7.10
N ALA A 195 14.14 10.94 7.56
CA ALA A 195 14.01 11.32 8.96
C ALA A 195 12.60 11.05 9.52
N VAL A 196 11.56 11.20 8.69
CA VAL A 196 10.17 10.94 9.10
C VAL A 196 9.82 9.47 8.90
N LEU A 197 10.21 8.87 7.77
CA LEU A 197 9.93 7.46 7.48
C LEU A 197 10.57 6.49 8.51
N LYS A 198 11.60 6.96 9.24
CA LYS A 198 12.21 6.25 10.36
C LYS A 198 11.27 6.05 11.56
N GLU A 199 10.20 6.83 11.69
CA GLU A 199 9.26 6.73 12.83
C GLU A 199 8.46 5.42 12.84
N ALA A 200 8.28 4.80 11.67
CA ALA A 200 7.53 3.56 11.44
C ALA A 200 8.38 2.29 11.45
N THR A 201 9.69 2.37 11.64
CA THR A 201 10.56 1.19 11.56
C THR A 201 11.70 1.20 12.56
N ARG A 202 12.04 0.01 13.02
CA ARG A 202 13.24 -0.20 13.84
C ARG A 202 14.51 -0.35 13.01
N ASP A 203 14.38 -0.66 11.74
CA ASP A 203 15.48 -0.94 10.82
C ASP A 203 16.25 0.31 10.41
N LYS A 204 17.41 0.13 9.80
CA LYS A 204 18.22 1.27 9.40
C LYS A 204 17.51 2.08 8.31
N VAL A 205 17.53 3.41 8.43
CA VAL A 205 17.05 4.34 7.40
C VAL A 205 18.15 5.38 7.15
N PRO A 206 18.55 5.69 5.90
CA PRO A 206 18.10 5.06 4.65
C PRO A 206 18.35 3.53 4.62
N PRO A 207 17.54 2.76 3.86
CA PRO A 207 17.70 1.31 3.73
C PRO A 207 19.09 0.92 3.21
N LEU A 208 19.54 -0.28 3.55
CA LEU A 208 20.74 -0.91 2.99
C LEU A 208 20.46 -1.52 1.61
N ASP A 209 21.53 -1.80 0.85
CA ASP A 209 21.43 -2.52 -0.42
C ASP A 209 20.75 -3.88 -0.22
N GLY A 210 19.66 -4.11 -0.94
CA GLY A 210 18.86 -5.32 -0.86
C GLY A 210 17.69 -5.29 0.13
N ASP A 211 17.61 -4.29 1.02
CA ASP A 211 16.46 -4.13 1.94
C ASP A 211 15.16 -3.98 1.14
N GLN A 212 14.06 -4.47 1.70
CA GLN A 212 12.75 -4.49 1.04
C GLN A 212 11.67 -3.89 1.92
N TRP A 213 10.95 -2.90 1.39
CA TRP A 213 9.78 -2.31 2.05
C TRP A 213 8.49 -2.74 1.36
N ARG A 214 7.37 -2.62 2.08
CA ARG A 214 6.02 -2.79 1.53
C ARG A 214 5.52 -1.41 1.09
N ILE A 215 5.32 -1.20 -0.21
CA ILE A 215 4.83 0.07 -0.76
C ILE A 215 3.72 -0.20 -1.78
N ASN A 216 2.65 0.58 -1.74
CA ASN A 216 1.63 0.55 -2.78
C ASN A 216 1.13 1.93 -3.11
N PHE A 217 0.33 2.00 -4.18
CA PHE A 217 -0.24 3.22 -4.69
C PHE A 217 -1.69 2.97 -5.08
N SER A 218 -2.53 3.98 -4.91
CA SER A 218 -3.92 3.96 -5.35
C SER A 218 -4.22 5.21 -6.19
N ARG A 219 -5.21 5.08 -7.06
CA ARG A 219 -5.91 6.16 -7.71
C ARG A 219 -7.39 5.92 -7.51
N VAL A 220 -8.08 6.90 -6.96
CA VAL A 220 -9.53 6.88 -6.86
C VAL A 220 -10.10 7.54 -8.12
N GLN A 221 -10.84 6.76 -8.89
CA GLN A 221 -11.46 7.23 -10.12
C GLN A 221 -12.98 7.27 -9.99
N TRP A 222 -13.54 8.48 -10.11
CA TRP A 222 -14.97 8.65 -10.23
C TRP A 222 -15.40 8.70 -11.69
N ALA A 223 -16.49 7.99 -11.99
CA ALA A 223 -17.21 8.26 -13.23
C ALA A 223 -17.96 9.58 -13.09
N VAL A 224 -17.74 10.48 -14.05
CA VAL A 224 -18.35 11.79 -14.09
C VAL A 224 -19.12 11.98 -15.40
N GLU A 225 -20.23 12.69 -15.29
CA GLU A 225 -20.93 13.35 -16.39
C GLU A 225 -20.62 14.85 -16.32
N TYR A 226 -20.93 15.55 -17.40
CA TYR A 226 -20.77 16.99 -17.48
C TYR A 226 -22.09 17.64 -17.89
N ASP A 227 -22.62 18.51 -17.04
CA ASP A 227 -23.72 19.41 -17.36
C ASP A 227 -23.33 20.84 -17.01
N SER A 228 -23.65 21.77 -17.89
CA SER A 228 -23.56 23.22 -17.62
C SER A 228 -22.19 23.75 -17.13
N GLY A 229 -21.08 23.06 -17.45
CA GLY A 229 -19.72 23.53 -17.14
C GLY A 229 -19.15 23.02 -15.81
N SER A 230 -19.75 21.99 -15.20
CA SER A 230 -19.19 21.30 -14.01
C SER A 230 -19.19 19.77 -14.15
N TYR A 231 -18.26 19.11 -13.47
CA TYR A 231 -18.25 17.65 -13.33
C TYR A 231 -19.26 17.21 -12.26
N ILE A 232 -20.07 16.19 -12.59
CA ILE A 232 -21.10 15.62 -11.73
C ILE A 232 -20.87 14.11 -11.69
N LYS A 233 -20.69 13.54 -10.49
CA LYS A 233 -20.55 12.08 -10.35
C LYS A 233 -21.79 11.36 -10.87
N VAL A 234 -21.59 10.28 -11.62
CA VAL A 234 -22.68 9.43 -12.12
C VAL A 234 -23.45 8.84 -10.94
N GLU A 235 -24.76 9.11 -10.88
CA GLU A 235 -25.62 8.65 -9.79
C GLU A 235 -25.61 7.12 -9.67
N GLY A 236 -25.45 6.62 -8.44
CA GLY A 236 -25.45 5.19 -8.15
C GLY A 236 -24.17 4.44 -8.53
N LYS A 237 -23.16 5.11 -9.09
CA LYS A 237 -21.84 4.53 -9.35
C LYS A 237 -20.84 4.96 -8.26
N GLY A 238 -20.24 3.98 -7.58
CA GLY A 238 -19.12 4.20 -6.65
C GLY A 238 -17.81 4.46 -7.41
N PRO A 239 -16.74 4.83 -6.69
CA PRO A 239 -15.44 5.01 -7.33
C PRO A 239 -14.88 3.65 -7.77
N ASP A 240 -14.16 3.68 -8.89
CA ASP A 240 -13.24 2.61 -9.25
C ASP A 240 -11.92 2.86 -8.48
N ASN A 241 -11.35 1.81 -7.86
CA ASN A 241 -10.08 1.92 -7.12
C ASN A 241 -9.00 1.19 -7.90
N TRP A 242 -8.04 1.94 -8.42
CA TRP A 242 -6.98 1.40 -9.27
C TRP A 242 -5.65 1.46 -8.55
N VAL A 243 -4.90 0.36 -8.53
CA VAL A 243 -3.73 0.19 -7.67
C VAL A 243 -2.58 -0.45 -8.43
N TRP A 244 -1.35 -0.24 -7.95
CA TRP A 244 -0.19 -0.92 -8.52
C TRP A 244 -0.22 -2.43 -8.22
N SER A 245 -0.14 -2.81 -6.93
CA SER A 245 -0.27 -4.20 -6.47
C SER A 245 -1.72 -4.46 -6.04
N PRO A 246 -2.45 -5.40 -6.67
CA PRO A 246 -3.84 -5.67 -6.29
C PRO A 246 -3.95 -6.27 -4.89
N GLN A 247 -5.08 -6.02 -4.23
CA GLN A 247 -5.38 -6.52 -2.89
C GLN A 247 -6.29 -7.76 -2.94
N GLY A 248 -7.13 -7.84 -3.97
CA GLY A 248 -8.16 -8.87 -4.14
C GLY A 248 -9.50 -8.53 -3.46
N LEU A 249 -9.57 -7.39 -2.77
CA LEU A 249 -10.76 -6.82 -2.15
C LEU A 249 -10.66 -5.29 -2.15
N VAL A 250 -11.79 -4.59 -2.04
CA VAL A 250 -11.82 -3.11 -1.98
C VAL A 250 -11.42 -2.63 -0.57
N ASP A 251 -10.15 -2.78 -0.24
CA ASP A 251 -9.52 -2.31 1.01
C ASP A 251 -8.00 -2.16 0.82
N MET A 252 -7.48 -0.93 0.87
CA MET A 252 -6.04 -0.67 0.76
C MET A 252 -5.27 -0.98 2.04
N HIS A 253 -5.92 -1.11 3.19
CA HIS A 253 -5.28 -1.30 4.49
C HIS A 253 -4.99 -2.78 4.79
N PHE A 254 -4.43 -3.44 3.78
CA PHE A 254 -3.82 -4.77 3.82
C PHE A 254 -2.32 -4.61 3.49
N PRO A 255 -1.47 -4.07 4.40
CA PRO A 255 -0.07 -3.79 4.10
C PRO A 255 0.72 -5.01 3.62
N GLU A 256 0.32 -6.18 4.08
CA GLU A 256 0.85 -7.46 3.64
C GLU A 256 0.58 -7.83 2.19
N LYS A 257 -0.21 -7.04 1.46
CA LYS A 257 -0.52 -7.24 0.03
C LYS A 257 0.06 -6.15 -0.88
N TRP A 258 0.68 -5.13 -0.30
CA TRP A 258 1.39 -4.06 -1.02
C TRP A 258 2.58 -4.57 -1.83
N GLY A 259 3.12 -3.82 -2.77
CA GLY A 259 4.28 -4.28 -3.54
C GLY A 259 5.54 -4.36 -2.68
N TYR A 260 6.49 -5.20 -3.07
CA TYR A 260 7.85 -5.21 -2.52
C TYR A 260 8.72 -4.21 -3.27
N VAL A 261 9.34 -3.27 -2.55
CA VAL A 261 10.30 -2.33 -3.13
C VAL A 261 11.68 -2.63 -2.56
N GLN A 262 12.56 -3.18 -3.41
CA GLN A 262 13.95 -3.48 -3.08
C GLN A 262 14.82 -2.25 -3.35
N PHE A 263 15.58 -1.82 -2.35
CA PHE A 263 16.52 -0.71 -2.47
C PHE A 263 17.85 -1.18 -3.02
N ALA A 264 18.35 -0.52 -4.06
CA ALA A 264 19.65 -0.79 -4.67
C ALA A 264 20.58 0.42 -4.53
N GLU A 265 21.79 0.20 -4.03
CA GLU A 265 22.89 1.18 -3.98
C GLU A 265 23.38 1.56 -5.39
N ALA A 266 23.11 0.70 -6.39
CA ALA A 266 23.39 1.01 -7.77
C ALA A 266 22.68 2.30 -8.21
N VAL A 267 23.43 3.18 -8.89
CA VAL A 267 22.88 4.41 -9.47
C VAL A 267 22.05 4.09 -10.71
N VAL A 268 20.88 4.72 -10.82
CA VAL A 268 19.93 4.50 -11.90
C VAL A 268 20.58 4.60 -13.30
N GLY A 269 20.35 3.56 -14.12
CA GLY A 269 20.88 3.43 -15.48
C GLY A 269 22.40 3.21 -15.59
N ARG A 270 23.09 2.87 -14.49
CA ARG A 270 24.50 2.44 -14.54
C ARG A 270 24.65 0.92 -14.58
N GLN A 271 23.83 0.21 -13.83
CA GLN A 271 23.83 -1.25 -13.72
C GLN A 271 22.41 -1.73 -13.45
N GLU A 272 22.03 -2.84 -14.08
CA GLU A 272 20.79 -3.53 -13.75
C GLU A 272 21.00 -4.43 -12.54
N VAL A 273 20.14 -4.26 -11.54
CA VAL A 273 20.09 -5.07 -10.32
C VAL A 273 18.82 -5.91 -10.39
N PRO A 274 18.91 -7.26 -10.35
CA PRO A 274 17.72 -8.09 -10.31
C PRO A 274 17.02 -7.95 -8.96
N TYR A 275 15.69 -8.03 -8.98
CA TYR A 275 14.91 -8.25 -7.77
C TYR A 275 15.22 -9.65 -7.21
N LEU A 276 15.44 -9.73 -5.90
CA LEU A 276 15.74 -10.96 -5.18
C LEU A 276 14.60 -11.21 -4.19
N ALA A 277 13.78 -12.24 -4.40
CA ALA A 277 12.73 -12.56 -3.44
C ALA A 277 13.34 -12.86 -2.05
N SER A 278 12.78 -12.24 -1.00
CA SER A 278 13.26 -12.46 0.36
C SER A 278 13.13 -13.95 0.76
N PRO A 279 14.14 -14.56 1.40
CA PRO A 279 14.05 -15.92 1.91
C PRO A 279 12.98 -16.07 3.02
N THR A 280 12.54 -14.95 3.61
CA THR A 280 11.54 -14.88 4.70
C THR A 280 10.10 -14.97 4.20
N GLY A 281 9.85 -14.72 2.90
CA GLY A 281 8.50 -14.63 2.35
C GLY A 281 7.65 -15.91 2.53
N GLU A 282 8.28 -17.08 2.68
CA GLU A 282 7.58 -18.33 3.03
C GLU A 282 6.95 -18.28 4.44
N ALA A 283 7.68 -17.74 5.42
CA ALA A 283 7.17 -17.55 6.78
C ALA A 283 6.05 -16.51 6.82
N GLU A 284 6.25 -15.38 6.16
CA GLU A 284 5.28 -14.29 6.10
C GLU A 284 3.95 -14.78 5.53
N ARG A 285 3.96 -15.49 4.38
CA ARG A 285 2.75 -16.05 3.77
C ARG A 285 2.06 -17.06 4.69
N LEU A 286 2.81 -18.00 5.27
CA LEU A 286 2.22 -19.04 6.13
C LEU A 286 1.60 -18.46 7.40
N LEU A 287 2.33 -17.58 8.10
CA LEU A 287 1.87 -16.99 9.35
C LEU A 287 0.67 -16.06 9.11
N ARG A 288 0.66 -15.27 8.04
CA ARG A 288 -0.50 -14.46 7.65
C ARG A 288 -1.72 -15.32 7.30
N GLY A 289 -1.50 -16.45 6.63
CA GLY A 289 -2.56 -17.42 6.37
C GLY A 289 -3.13 -18.05 7.65
N ILE A 290 -2.30 -18.32 8.66
CA ILE A 290 -2.74 -18.74 9.99
C ILE A 290 -3.57 -17.63 10.64
N TYR A 291 -3.14 -16.38 10.56
CA TYR A 291 -3.88 -15.25 11.12
C TYR A 291 -5.30 -15.13 10.55
N TYR A 292 -5.46 -15.16 9.22
CA TYR A 292 -6.80 -15.09 8.63
C TYR A 292 -7.69 -16.26 9.03
N ARG A 293 -7.13 -17.47 9.07
CA ARG A 293 -7.85 -18.68 9.50
C ARG A 293 -8.24 -18.62 10.97
N GLN A 294 -7.37 -18.10 11.84
CA GLN A 294 -7.69 -17.88 13.25
C GLN A 294 -8.82 -16.87 13.43
N ARG A 295 -8.82 -15.78 12.65
CA ARG A 295 -9.92 -14.81 12.65
C ARG A 295 -11.24 -15.43 12.24
N ARG A 296 -11.26 -16.18 11.13
CA ARG A 296 -12.46 -16.89 10.67
C ARG A 296 -12.93 -17.90 11.71
N PHE A 297 -12.02 -18.72 12.24
CA PHE A 297 -12.33 -19.70 13.28
C PHE A 297 -12.91 -19.05 14.55
N HIS A 298 -12.31 -17.95 15.02
CA HIS A 298 -12.82 -17.21 16.18
C HIS A 298 -14.21 -16.59 15.92
N GLN A 299 -14.47 -16.08 14.72
CA GLN A 299 -15.80 -15.57 14.36
C GLN A 299 -16.87 -16.68 14.39
N GLU A 300 -16.52 -17.89 13.95
CA GLU A 300 -17.44 -19.03 13.88
C GLU A 300 -17.64 -19.74 15.24
N HIS A 301 -16.59 -19.81 16.06
CA HIS A 301 -16.55 -20.64 17.26
C HIS A 301 -16.38 -19.86 18.57
N GLY A 302 -16.10 -18.56 18.52
CA GLY A 302 -15.94 -17.69 19.69
C GLY A 302 -14.66 -17.92 20.51
N HIS A 303 -13.67 -18.64 19.97
CA HIS A 303 -12.36 -18.87 20.60
C HIS A 303 -11.29 -19.15 19.54
N TYR A 304 -10.01 -19.02 19.89
CA TYR A 304 -8.88 -19.42 19.03
C TYR A 304 -8.52 -20.90 19.23
N THR A 305 -7.86 -21.51 18.24
CA THR A 305 -7.45 -22.93 18.29
C THR A 305 -5.95 -23.12 18.11
N THR A 306 -5.37 -24.15 18.73
CA THR A 306 -3.98 -24.57 18.46
C THR A 306 -3.88 -25.60 17.33
N SER A 307 -5.01 -26.06 16.79
CA SER A 307 -5.07 -27.15 15.81
C SER A 307 -4.92 -26.64 14.38
N LEU A 308 -3.78 -26.97 13.73
CA LEU A 308 -3.57 -26.68 12.31
C LEU A 308 -4.64 -27.35 11.43
N ASP A 309 -5.07 -28.55 11.77
CA ASP A 309 -6.14 -29.27 11.06
C ASP A 309 -7.48 -28.52 11.14
N SER A 310 -7.81 -27.95 12.31
CA SER A 310 -9.03 -27.16 12.48
C SER A 310 -8.99 -25.84 11.71
N LEU A 311 -7.79 -25.31 11.48
CA LEU A 311 -7.58 -24.15 10.61
C LEU A 311 -7.53 -24.54 9.12
N GLY A 312 -7.45 -25.83 8.78
CA GLY A 312 -7.23 -26.28 7.40
C GLY A 312 -5.83 -25.97 6.88
N VAL A 313 -4.84 -25.82 7.77
CA VAL A 313 -3.44 -25.56 7.43
C VAL A 313 -2.74 -26.90 7.19
N THR A 314 -2.52 -27.22 5.91
CA THR A 314 -1.91 -28.48 5.48
C THR A 314 -0.38 -28.39 5.43
N HIS A 315 0.30 -29.53 5.48
CA HIS A 315 1.76 -29.60 5.43
C HIS A 315 2.33 -28.93 4.17
N GLN A 316 3.27 -28.01 4.39
CA GLN A 316 4.03 -27.33 3.34
C GLN A 316 5.51 -27.68 3.42
N LEU A 317 6.15 -27.86 2.27
CA LEU A 317 7.60 -27.97 2.18
C LEU A 317 8.17 -26.54 2.16
N LEU A 318 8.79 -26.16 3.28
CA LEU A 318 9.43 -24.86 3.45
C LEU A 318 10.94 -25.04 3.29
N ARG A 319 11.59 -24.12 2.57
CA ARG A 319 13.02 -24.20 2.30
C ARG A 319 13.84 -23.76 3.51
N HIS A 320 13.41 -22.70 4.18
CA HIS A 320 14.18 -22.03 5.24
C HIS A 320 13.57 -22.19 6.63
N PHE A 321 12.46 -22.91 6.76
CA PHE A 321 11.66 -22.93 7.99
C PHE A 321 11.25 -24.34 8.43
N LEU A 322 11.15 -24.52 9.74
CA LEU A 322 10.79 -25.79 10.37
C LEU A 322 9.26 -25.98 10.35
N TRP A 323 8.81 -27.10 9.81
CA TRP A 323 7.43 -27.55 9.95
C TRP A 323 7.27 -28.49 11.16
N PRO A 324 6.18 -28.40 11.96
CA PRO A 324 5.05 -27.47 11.82
C PRO A 324 5.27 -26.11 12.51
N PRO A 325 4.53 -25.06 12.11
CA PRO A 325 4.41 -23.86 12.93
C PRO A 325 3.79 -24.21 14.29
N VAL A 326 4.18 -23.46 15.32
CA VAL A 326 3.65 -23.62 16.69
C VAL A 326 2.62 -22.55 16.97
N ILE A 327 1.44 -22.94 17.46
CA ILE A 327 0.37 -22.01 17.83
C ILE A 327 0.12 -22.09 19.34
N GLN A 328 0.10 -20.94 19.99
CA GLN A 328 -0.31 -20.78 21.38
C GLN A 328 -1.59 -19.94 21.42
N VAL A 329 -2.51 -20.29 22.31
CA VAL A 329 -3.78 -19.58 22.49
C VAL A 329 -4.04 -19.29 23.96
N THR A 330 -4.74 -18.19 24.20
CA THR A 330 -5.36 -17.82 25.47
C THR A 330 -6.85 -17.59 25.24
N ASP A 331 -7.57 -17.19 26.28
CA ASP A 331 -9.00 -16.85 26.18
C ASP A 331 -9.28 -15.68 25.20
N HIS A 332 -8.26 -14.85 24.90
CA HIS A 332 -8.46 -13.59 24.17
C HIS A 332 -7.47 -13.35 23.03
N GLN A 333 -6.42 -14.17 22.91
CA GLN A 333 -5.31 -13.92 21.98
C GLN A 333 -4.74 -15.24 21.46
N PHE A 334 -4.07 -15.18 20.31
CA PHE A 334 -3.19 -16.24 19.83
C PHE A 334 -1.86 -15.66 19.39
N GLU A 335 -0.83 -16.50 19.41
CA GLU A 335 0.44 -16.27 18.77
C GLU A 335 0.81 -17.51 17.96
N ALA A 336 1.21 -17.31 16.71
CA ALA A 336 1.74 -18.37 15.88
C ALA A 336 3.20 -18.05 15.55
N GLN A 337 4.07 -19.04 15.64
CA GLN A 337 5.50 -18.90 15.36
C GLN A 337 6.00 -19.95 14.37
N LEU A 338 7.05 -19.59 13.64
CA LEU A 338 7.74 -20.45 12.70
C LEU A 338 9.25 -20.23 12.83
N GLU A 339 10.00 -21.30 13.09
CA GLU A 339 11.44 -21.25 13.37
C GLU A 339 12.26 -21.44 12.08
N GLU A 340 13.33 -20.67 11.93
CA GLU A 340 14.29 -20.84 10.84
C GLU A 340 15.09 -22.14 11.01
N VAL A 341 15.49 -22.79 9.90
CA VAL A 341 16.37 -23.97 9.96
C VAL A 341 17.84 -23.63 9.69
N ILE A 342 18.09 -22.41 9.22
CA ILE A 342 19.41 -21.83 8.98
C ILE A 342 19.42 -20.39 9.45
N ASP A 343 20.60 -19.88 9.78
CA ASP A 343 20.81 -18.47 10.09
C ASP A 343 20.77 -17.68 8.78
N LEU A 344 19.63 -17.00 8.52
CA LEU A 344 19.41 -16.25 7.28
C LEU A 344 20.19 -14.94 7.23
N ASP A 345 20.61 -14.40 8.39
CA ASP A 345 21.30 -13.10 8.48
C ASP A 345 22.83 -13.24 8.61
N GLU A 346 23.30 -14.48 8.79
CA GLU A 346 24.70 -14.80 9.08
C GLU A 346 25.22 -14.12 10.37
N ASP A 347 24.33 -13.88 11.34
CA ASP A 347 24.63 -13.19 12.61
C ASP A 347 24.98 -14.15 13.78
N GLY A 348 24.89 -15.45 13.52
CA GLY A 348 25.12 -16.55 14.45
C GLY A 348 23.87 -17.04 15.19
N LYS A 349 22.66 -16.58 14.83
CA LYS A 349 21.41 -16.96 15.50
C LYS A 349 20.42 -17.62 14.55
N ILE A 350 19.58 -18.48 15.12
CA ILE A 350 18.38 -18.99 14.47
C ILE A 350 17.22 -18.17 15.02
N SER A 351 16.56 -17.43 14.14
CA SER A 351 15.42 -16.61 14.54
C SER A 351 14.09 -17.35 14.35
N ARG A 352 13.06 -16.80 14.98
CA ARG A 352 11.67 -17.20 14.84
C ARG A 352 10.89 -16.02 14.31
N TRP A 353 9.99 -16.33 13.39
CA TRP A 353 8.97 -15.41 12.92
C TRP A 353 7.70 -15.63 13.73
N LEU A 354 7.06 -14.55 14.14
CA LEU A 354 5.89 -14.57 15.00
C LEU A 354 4.80 -13.68 14.42
N ILE A 355 3.54 -14.14 14.53
CA ILE A 355 2.35 -13.33 14.23
C ILE A 355 1.33 -13.44 15.36
N ARG A 356 0.59 -12.36 15.59
CA ARG A 356 -0.46 -12.29 16.62
C ARG A 356 -1.84 -11.98 16.04
N GLN A 357 -2.82 -11.95 16.94
CA GLN A 357 -4.22 -11.70 16.62
C GLN A 357 -4.54 -10.33 16.00
N ASP A 358 -3.61 -9.38 16.05
CA ASP A 358 -3.71 -8.06 15.45
C ASP A 358 -3.01 -7.97 14.08
N SER A 359 -2.58 -9.09 13.50
CA SER A 359 -1.82 -9.22 12.25
C SER A 359 -0.35 -8.82 12.31
N ARG A 360 0.13 -8.32 13.47
CA ARG A 360 1.52 -7.88 13.60
C ARG A 360 2.46 -9.04 13.40
N LEU A 361 3.38 -8.92 12.44
CA LEU A 361 4.37 -9.93 12.10
C LEU A 361 5.77 -9.42 12.48
N TRP A 362 6.55 -10.18 13.22
CA TRP A 362 7.92 -9.76 13.55
C TRP A 362 8.86 -10.94 13.71
N ARG A 363 10.15 -10.63 13.76
CA ARG A 363 11.25 -11.57 14.00
C ARG A 363 11.92 -11.26 15.35
N ASP A 364 12.31 -12.31 16.09
CA ASP A 364 12.89 -12.19 17.45
C ASP A 364 14.40 -12.05 17.53
#